data_AF-A0A3B9E6X1-F1
#
_entry.id   AF-A0A3B9E6X1-F1
#
_cell.length_a   1.000
_cell.length_b   1.000
_cell.length_c   1.000
_cell.angle_alpha   90.00
_cell.angle_beta   90.00
_cell.angle_gamma   90.00
#
_symmetry.space_group_name_H-M   'P 1'
#
loop_
_entity.id
_entity.type
_entity.pdbx_description
1 polymer ?
#
loop_
_entity_poly.entity_id
_entity_poly.type
_entity_poly.pdbx_seq_one_letter_code
_entity_poly.pdbx_strand_id
1 'polypeptide(L)'
;IMYGVNTGIGEFSEKVLDDDQVKDFQKYLIYNHAAGIGEPVPVEQVRAAMAGRINVHAHGNSGCRPVITQTLVAMLNKGVTPFVCQKGSVGA
;
A
#
# COMPACT_ATOMS: atom_id res chain seq x y z
N ILE A 1 12.10 -9.73 -15.39
CA ILE A 1 11.39 -8.43 -15.37
C ILE A 1 9.99 -8.70 -14.80
N MET A 2 9.58 -7.95 -13.78
CA MET A 2 8.35 -8.16 -13.01
C MET A 2 7.69 -6.81 -12.70
N TYR A 3 6.40 -6.70 -13.06
CA TYR A 3 5.59 -5.49 -12.93
C TYR A 3 5.61 -4.93 -11.50
N GLY A 4 5.98 -3.65 -11.36
CA GLY A 4 6.01 -2.93 -10.07
C GLY A 4 7.09 -3.40 -9.10
N VAL A 5 7.95 -4.35 -9.49
CA VAL A 5 9.12 -4.79 -8.72
C VAL A 5 10.39 -4.19 -9.32
N ASN A 6 10.69 -4.46 -10.59
CA ASN A 6 11.81 -3.86 -11.32
C ASN A 6 11.37 -3.16 -12.61
N THR A 7 10.09 -2.77 -12.65
CA THR A 7 9.53 -1.86 -13.65
C THR A 7 8.74 -0.76 -12.98
N GLY A 8 8.35 0.25 -13.75
CA GLY A 8 7.26 1.15 -13.37
C GLY A 8 5.90 0.43 -13.30
N ILE A 9 4.85 1.19 -13.02
CA ILE A 9 3.45 0.75 -12.99
C ILE A 9 2.58 1.61 -13.91
N GLY A 10 1.40 1.11 -14.26
CA GLY A 10 0.48 1.81 -15.16
C GLY A 10 1.13 2.13 -16.51
N GLU A 11 1.02 3.38 -16.95
CA GLU A 11 1.63 3.86 -18.20
C GLU A 11 3.15 3.64 -18.27
N PHE A 12 3.84 3.53 -17.12
CA PHE A 12 5.28 3.32 -17.06
C PHE A 12 5.69 1.84 -16.93
N SER A 13 4.79 0.89 -17.19
CA SER A 13 5.06 -0.55 -17.03
C SER A 13 6.21 -1.08 -17.88
N GLU A 14 6.49 -0.45 -19.03
CA GLU A 14 7.57 -0.85 -19.94
C GLU A 14 8.94 -0.30 -19.53
N LYS A 15 8.99 0.62 -18.56
CA LYS A 15 10.24 1.20 -18.08
C LYS A 15 10.88 0.27 -17.04
N VAL A 16 12.02 -0.31 -17.39
CA VAL A 16 12.86 -1.11 -16.48
C VAL A 16 13.67 -0.19 -15.57
N LEU A 17 13.77 -0.57 -14.29
CA LEU A 17 14.50 0.17 -13.27
C LEU A 17 15.80 -0.56 -12.90
N ASP A 18 16.86 0.20 -12.63
CA ASP A 18 18.06 -0.32 -11.98
C ASP A 18 17.86 -0.47 -10.45
N ASP A 19 18.80 -1.12 -9.77
CA ASP A 19 18.67 -1.48 -8.35
C ASP A 19 18.54 -0.26 -7.42
N ASP A 20 19.24 0.83 -7.73
CA ASP A 20 19.16 2.08 -6.97
C ASP A 20 17.80 2.76 -7.19
N GLN A 21 17.34 2.80 -8.43
CA GLN A 21 16.02 3.30 -8.80
C GLN A 21 14.89 2.48 -8.15
N VAL A 22 15.01 1.16 -8.05
CA VAL A 22 13.99 0.31 -7.42
C VAL A 22 13.75 0.73 -5.97
N LYS A 23 14.82 1.02 -5.22
CA LYS A 23 14.71 1.42 -3.81
C LYS A 23 13.96 2.74 -3.66
N ASP A 24 14.30 3.73 -4.46
CA ASP A 24 13.65 5.04 -4.44
C ASP A 24 12.23 4.98 -5.00
N PHE A 25 12.00 4.19 -6.05
CA PHE A 25 10.71 4.00 -6.67
C PHE A 25 9.65 3.47 -5.68
N GLN A 26 9.99 2.47 -4.86
CA GLN A 26 9.04 1.95 -3.86
C GLN A 26 8.60 3.01 -2.84
N LYS A 27 9.47 3.98 -2.52
CA LYS A 27 9.13 5.12 -1.67
C LYS A 27 8.24 6.14 -2.40
N TYR A 28 8.63 6.52 -3.61
CA TYR A 28 7.88 7.48 -4.42
C TYR A 28 6.50 6.95 -4.83
N LEU A 29 6.37 5.64 -4.99
CA LEU A 29 5.10 5.00 -5.27
C LEU A 29 4.06 5.35 -4.19
N ILE A 30 4.43 5.27 -2.91
CA ILE A 30 3.55 5.66 -1.80
C ILE A 30 3.19 7.15 -1.86
N TYR A 31 4.16 8.02 -2.14
CA TYR A 31 3.93 9.47 -2.14
C TYR A 31 3.03 9.92 -3.28
N ASN A 32 3.26 9.40 -4.49
CA ASN A 32 2.48 9.77 -5.65
C ASN A 32 1.06 9.17 -5.63
N HIS A 33 0.82 8.10 -4.85
CA HIS A 33 -0.50 7.47 -4.70
C HIS A 33 -1.25 7.91 -3.45
N ALA A 34 -0.64 8.70 -2.57
CA ALA A 34 -1.31 9.33 -1.44
C ALA A 34 -2.19 10.52 -1.89
N ALA A 35 -3.11 10.25 -2.82
CA ALA A 35 -3.95 11.24 -3.52
C ALA A 35 -5.38 11.32 -2.95
N GLY A 36 -5.59 10.89 -1.71
CA GLY A 36 -6.89 10.91 -1.05
C GLY A 36 -7.39 12.34 -0.82
N ILE A 37 -8.66 12.61 -1.11
CA ILE A 37 -9.30 13.92 -0.92
C ILE A 37 -10.67 13.81 -0.22
N GLY A 38 -11.13 14.92 0.34
CA GLY A 38 -12.42 15.03 1.01
C GLY A 38 -12.39 14.59 2.47
N GLU A 39 -13.57 14.28 3.00
CA GLU A 39 -13.77 13.95 4.42
C GLU A 39 -13.06 12.65 4.83
N PRO A 40 -12.70 12.50 6.11
CA PRO A 40 -12.15 11.26 6.63
C PRO A 40 -13.16 10.10 6.52
N VAL A 41 -12.64 8.92 6.21
CA VAL A 41 -13.35 7.66 6.34
C VAL A 41 -13.53 7.37 7.84
N PRO A 42 -14.70 6.84 8.27
CA PRO A 42 -14.90 6.42 9.65
C PRO A 42 -13.83 5.43 10.14
N VAL A 43 -13.40 5.59 11.38
CA VAL A 43 -12.27 4.86 11.98
C VAL A 43 -12.46 3.34 11.89
N GLU A 44 -13.67 2.85 12.14
CA GLU A 44 -14.02 1.44 12.08
C GLU A 44 -13.84 0.86 10.68
N GLN A 45 -14.13 1.64 9.62
CA GLN A 45 -13.95 1.21 8.24
C GLN A 45 -12.47 1.18 7.85
N VAL A 46 -11.66 2.14 8.31
CA VAL A 46 -10.20 2.11 8.11
C VAL A 46 -9.60 0.89 8.80
N ARG A 47 -10.01 0.60 10.04
CA ARG A 47 -9.57 -0.59 10.79
C ARG A 47 -10.00 -1.90 10.12
N ALA A 48 -11.20 -1.95 9.55
CA ALA A 48 -11.66 -3.09 8.76
C ALA A 48 -10.80 -3.29 7.50
N ALA A 49 -10.45 -2.21 6.79
CA ALA A 49 -9.55 -2.27 5.64
C ALA A 49 -8.14 -2.76 6.02
N MET A 50 -7.61 -2.30 7.16
CA MET A 50 -6.33 -2.80 7.70
C MET A 50 -6.39 -4.32 7.96
N ALA A 51 -7.43 -4.79 8.65
CA ALA A 51 -7.64 -6.21 8.94
C ALA A 51 -7.78 -7.04 7.65
N GLY A 52 -8.55 -6.56 6.68
CA GLY A 52 -8.67 -7.18 5.37
C GLY A 52 -7.32 -7.30 4.67
N ARG A 53 -6.51 -6.24 4.68
CA ARG A 53 -5.19 -6.27 4.04
C ARG A 53 -4.24 -7.24 4.72
N ILE A 54 -4.22 -7.29 6.06
CA ILE A 54 -3.47 -8.27 6.85
C ILE A 54 -3.84 -9.69 6.43
N ASN A 55 -5.14 -10.00 6.35
CA ASN A 55 -5.62 -11.31 5.93
C ASN A 55 -5.12 -11.68 4.53
N VAL A 56 -5.17 -10.76 3.55
CA VAL A 56 -4.64 -11.05 2.21
C VAL A 56 -3.12 -11.28 2.24
N HIS A 57 -2.35 -10.54 3.06
CA HIS A 57 -0.90 -10.79 3.21
C HIS A 57 -0.61 -12.19 3.78
N ALA A 58 -1.44 -12.67 4.71
CA ALA A 58 -1.25 -13.96 5.37
C ALA A 58 -1.35 -15.17 4.40
N HIS A 59 -2.00 -15.00 3.25
CA HIS A 59 -2.08 -16.03 2.21
C HIS A 59 -0.78 -16.20 1.40
N GLY A 60 0.24 -15.36 1.60
CA GLY A 60 1.56 -15.55 1.00
C GLY A 60 1.70 -15.13 -0.47
N ASN A 61 0.65 -14.65 -1.12
CA ASN A 61 0.65 -14.32 -2.55
C ASN A 61 1.06 -12.87 -2.88
N SER A 62 1.50 -12.07 -1.89
CA SER A 62 1.79 -10.63 -2.06
C SER A 62 3.27 -10.27 -2.13
N GLY A 63 4.20 -11.20 -1.85
CA GLY A 63 5.65 -10.98 -2.02
C GLY A 63 6.29 -9.89 -1.12
N CYS A 64 5.59 -9.39 -0.10
CA CYS A 64 6.11 -8.34 0.79
C CYS A 64 6.87 -8.91 2.00
N ARG A 65 7.77 -8.11 2.59
CA ARG A 65 8.49 -8.49 3.81
C ARG A 65 7.53 -8.68 4.99
N PRO A 66 7.69 -9.72 5.85
CA PRO A 66 6.81 -9.97 6.99
C PRO A 66 6.63 -8.78 7.95
N VAL A 67 7.69 -7.97 8.13
CA VAL A 67 7.65 -6.77 8.98
C VAL A 67 6.53 -5.79 8.61
N ILE A 68 6.13 -5.73 7.33
CA ILE A 68 5.05 -4.84 6.87
C ILE A 68 3.71 -5.30 7.46
N THR A 69 3.38 -6.58 7.27
CA THR A 69 2.16 -7.19 7.82
C THR A 69 2.13 -7.11 9.34
N GLN A 70 3.27 -7.39 9.99
CA GLN A 70 3.37 -7.32 11.45
C GLN A 70 3.22 -5.89 11.99
N THR A 71 3.67 -4.90 11.23
CA THR A 71 3.43 -3.48 11.59
C THR A 71 1.93 -3.17 11.54
N LEU A 72 1.20 -3.61 10.51
CA LEU A 72 -0.25 -3.42 10.44
C LEU A 72 -0.98 -4.11 11.60
N VAL A 73 -0.58 -5.33 11.96
CA VAL A 73 -1.12 -6.06 13.13
C VAL A 73 -0.86 -5.27 14.42
N ALA A 74 0.36 -4.81 14.63
CA ALA A 74 0.72 -4.04 15.82
C ALA A 74 -0.06 -2.71 15.90
N MET A 75 -0.24 -2.02 14.79
CA MET A 75 -1.06 -0.80 14.71
C MET A 75 -2.52 -1.08 15.07
N LEU A 76 -3.11 -2.13 14.48
CA LEU A 76 -4.51 -2.50 14.72
C LEU A 76 -4.77 -2.83 16.20
N ASN A 77 -3.86 -3.61 16.81
CA ASN A 77 -3.93 -4.01 18.22
C ASN A 77 -3.69 -2.85 19.19
N LYS A 78 -2.87 -1.87 18.82
CA LYS A 78 -2.57 -0.67 19.63
C LYS A 78 -3.56 0.48 19.41
N GLY A 79 -4.56 0.32 18.53
CA GLY A 79 -5.51 1.38 18.22
C GLY A 79 -4.96 2.50 17.32
N VAL A 80 -3.79 2.30 16.69
CA VAL A 80 -3.21 3.27 15.77
C VAL A 80 -3.93 3.16 14.42
N THR A 81 -4.79 4.14 14.12
CA THR A 81 -5.58 4.16 12.89
C THR A 81 -5.08 5.29 11.97
N PRO A 82 -4.65 4.97 10.73
CA PRO A 82 -4.26 5.99 9.76
C PRO A 82 -5.42 6.92 9.39
N PHE A 83 -5.11 8.16 9.04
CA PHE A 83 -6.06 9.06 8.39
C PHE A 83 -6.23 8.65 6.92
N VAL A 84 -7.46 8.42 6.48
CA VAL A 84 -7.80 8.03 5.11
C VAL A 84 -8.97 8.87 4.63
N CYS A 85 -8.86 9.46 3.44
CA CYS A 85 -9.93 10.26 2.85
C CYS A 85 -10.94 9.39 2.09
N GLN A 86 -12.20 9.81 2.04
CA GLN A 86 -13.30 9.05 1.40
C GLN A 86 -13.20 8.95 -0.12
N LYS A 87 -12.48 9.87 -0.79
CA LYS A 87 -12.34 9.89 -2.25
C LYS A 87 -10.88 9.78 -2.67
N GLY A 88 -10.65 9.23 -3.87
CA GLY A 88 -9.32 9.11 -4.48
C GLY A 88 -9.09 7.75 -5.15
N SER A 89 -9.77 6.70 -4.70
CA SER A 89 -9.77 5.39 -5.36
C SER A 89 -10.83 5.33 -6.46
N VAL A 90 -10.53 4.60 -7.53
CA VAL A 90 -11.48 4.25 -8.61
C VAL A 90 -12.02 2.81 -8.48
N GLY A 91 -11.56 2.05 -7.47
CA GLY A 91 -12.07 0.70 -7.18
C GLY A 91 -11.66 -0.41 -8.16
N ALA A 92 -10.53 -0.24 -8.85
CA ALA A 92 -9.96 -1.21 -9.78
C ALA A 92 -9.00 -2.19 -9.10
#